data_AF-A0A389MGK4-F1
#
_entry.id   AF-A0A389MGK4-F1
#
_cell.length_a   1.000
_cell.length_b   1.000
_cell.length_c   1.000
_cell.angle_alpha   90.00
_cell.angle_beta   90.00
_cell.angle_gamma   90.00
#
_symmetry.space_group_name_H-M   'P 1'
#
loop_
_entity.id
_entity.type
_entity.pdbx_description
1 polymer ?
#
loop_
_entity_poly.entity_id
_entity_poly.type
_entity_poly.pdbx_seq_one_letter_code
_entity_poly.pdbx_strand_id
1 'polypeptide(L)'
;MYGIDMPTRDELVAHDRTVEEIRQVIGCDALIYQDVEGMKRSIGSLNPALDGFDASCFDGVYVTGDVTAETIAAMNSARADTMGASGEEGDVDASRLALPNPEQA
;
A
#
# COMPACT_ATOMS: atom_id res chain seq x y z
N MET A 1 6.01 -5.79 -7.98
CA MET A 1 5.50 -4.54 -8.60
C MET A 1 6.41 -3.39 -8.19
N TYR A 2 6.83 -2.53 -9.13
CA TYR A 2 7.73 -1.34 -9.08
C TYR A 2 8.74 -1.12 -7.92
N GLY A 3 9.11 -2.16 -7.16
CA GLY A 3 10.09 -2.11 -6.07
C GLY A 3 9.51 -1.77 -4.70
N ILE A 4 8.24 -1.32 -4.61
CA ILE A 4 7.56 -1.05 -3.34
C ILE A 4 6.82 -2.31 -2.89
N ASP A 5 7.08 -2.74 -1.66
CA ASP A 5 6.39 -3.88 -1.07
C ASP A 5 5.02 -3.45 -0.53
N MET A 6 3.94 -4.00 -1.10
CA MET A 6 2.56 -3.76 -0.68
C MET A 6 1.88 -5.08 -0.34
N PRO A 7 1.08 -5.15 0.74
CA PRO A 7 0.33 -6.36 1.06
C PRO A 7 -0.69 -6.69 -0.04
N THR A 8 -1.22 -7.91 -0.01
CA THR A 8 -2.23 -8.34 -0.98
C THR A 8 -3.50 -7.50 -0.87
N ARG A 9 -4.32 -7.53 -1.92
CA ARG A 9 -5.58 -6.76 -1.94
C ARG A 9 -6.49 -7.09 -0.76
N ASP A 10 -6.57 -8.37 -0.39
CA ASP A 10 -7.41 -8.84 0.71
C ASP A 10 -6.92 -8.37 2.10
N GLU A 11 -5.63 -8.11 2.24
CA GLU A 11 -5.02 -7.57 3.46
C GLU A 11 -5.17 -6.05 3.58
N LEU A 12 -5.51 -5.36 2.49
CA LEU A 12 -5.75 -3.91 2.53
C LEU A 12 -7.12 -3.62 3.14
N VAL A 13 -7.13 -2.90 4.28
CA VAL A 13 -8.37 -2.51 4.97
C VAL A 13 -9.33 -1.73 4.07
N ALA A 14 -8.80 -0.98 3.10
CA ALA A 14 -9.60 -0.17 2.18
C ALA A 14 -10.15 -0.95 0.97
N HIS A 15 -9.75 -2.20 0.76
CA HIS A 15 -10.24 -3.01 -0.36
C HIS A 15 -11.72 -3.35 -0.18
N ASP A 16 -12.54 -3.06 -1.19
CA ASP A 16 -14.00 -3.26 -1.22
C ASP A 16 -14.75 -2.69 -0.02
N ARG A 17 -14.20 -1.65 0.63
CA ARG A 17 -14.85 -0.95 1.75
C ARG A 17 -14.99 0.53 1.46
N THR A 18 -16.12 1.08 1.87
CA THR A 18 -16.35 2.52 1.92
C THR A 18 -15.57 3.16 3.07
N VAL A 19 -15.36 4.47 3.00
CA VAL A 19 -14.67 5.23 4.06
C VAL A 19 -15.34 5.05 5.43
N GLU A 20 -16.68 4.96 5.47
CA GLU A 20 -17.41 4.74 6.72
C GLU A 20 -17.19 3.33 7.29
N GLU A 21 -17.18 2.30 6.45
CA GLU A 21 -16.86 0.93 6.88
C GLU A 21 -15.43 0.84 7.41
N ILE A 22 -14.48 1.50 6.76
CA ILE A 22 -13.09 1.56 7.23
C ILE A 22 -12.99 2.27 8.58
N ARG A 23 -13.68 3.41 8.73
CA ARG A 23 -13.73 4.17 9.99
C ARG A 23 -14.24 3.30 11.14
N GLN A 24 -15.29 2.52 10.89
CA GLN A 24 -15.86 1.60 11.88
C GLN A 24 -14.91 0.45 12.22
N VAL A 25 -14.24 -0.14 11.21
CA VAL A 25 -13.26 -1.23 11.41
C VAL A 25 -12.06 -0.76 12.24
N ILE A 26 -11.56 0.45 11.99
CA ILE A 26 -10.44 1.04 12.75
C ILE A 26 -10.89 1.51 14.14
N GLY A 27 -12.17 1.89 14.30
CA GLY A 27 -12.73 2.34 15.57
C GLY A 27 -12.41 3.80 15.92
N CYS A 28 -12.20 4.66 14.92
CA CYS A 28 -11.89 6.07 15.14
C CYS A 28 -13.14 6.98 15.04
N ASP A 29 -13.09 8.15 15.69
CA ASP A 29 -14.17 9.13 15.66
C ASP A 29 -14.34 9.78 14.28
N ALA A 30 -13.24 9.97 13.55
CA ALA A 30 -13.22 10.52 12.21
C ALA A 30 -12.10 9.88 11.38
N LEU A 31 -12.36 9.71 10.08
CA LEU A 31 -11.41 9.24 9.09
C LEU A 31 -11.48 10.15 7.87
N ILE A 32 -10.31 10.58 7.38
CA ILE A 32 -10.20 11.39 6.17
C ILE A 32 -9.05 10.84 5.31
N TYR A 33 -9.29 10.78 4.01
CA TYR A 33 -8.27 10.45 3.01
C TYR A 33 -7.84 11.72 2.27
N GLN A 34 -6.56 11.77 1.89
CA GLN A 34 -6.05 12.81 1.02
C GLN A 34 -6.47 12.52 -0.44
N ASP A 35 -6.96 13.54 -1.15
CA ASP A 35 -7.22 13.43 -2.59
C ASP A 35 -5.93 13.15 -3.37
N VAL A 36 -5.98 12.15 -4.25
CA VAL A 36 -4.86 11.78 -5.15
C VAL A 36 -4.42 12.96 -5.99
N GLU A 37 -5.37 13.72 -6.54
CA GLU A 37 -5.07 14.91 -7.34
C GLU A 37 -4.45 16.03 -6.48
N GLY A 38 -4.86 16.15 -5.22
CA GLY A 38 -4.25 17.07 -4.26
C GLY A 38 -2.79 16.71 -3.97
N MET A 39 -2.51 15.43 -3.79
CA MET A 39 -1.15 14.91 -3.62
C MET A 39 -0.28 15.17 -4.86
N LYS A 40 -0.76 14.81 -6.07
CA LYS A 40 -0.04 15.03 -7.34
C LYS A 40 0.32 16.52 -7.54
N ARG A 41 -0.63 17.43 -7.30
CA ARG A 41 -0.38 18.88 -7.37
C ARG A 41 0.65 19.35 -6.35
N SER A 42 0.59 18.84 -5.13
CA SER A 42 1.50 19.25 -4.05
C SER A 42 2.94 18.90 -4.40
N ILE A 43 3.20 17.68 -4.88
CA ILE A 43 4.54 17.25 -5.29
C ILE A 43 4.97 17.94 -6.59
N GLY A 44 4.07 18.06 -7.58
CA GLY A 44 4.36 18.73 -8.86
C GLY A 44 4.75 20.20 -8.69
N SER A 45 4.23 20.88 -7.66
CA SER A 45 4.62 22.26 -7.35
C SER A 45 6.09 22.42 -6.94
N LEU A 46 6.74 21.37 -6.44
CA LEU A 46 8.14 21.39 -6.04
C LEU A 46 9.09 21.29 -7.24
N ASN A 47 8.66 20.62 -8.31
CA ASN A 47 9.43 20.51 -9.54
C ASN A 47 8.50 20.50 -10.77
N PRO A 48 8.29 21.67 -11.40
CA PRO A 48 7.44 21.80 -12.59
C PRO A 48 7.94 21.05 -13.82
N ALA A 49 9.17 20.52 -13.81
CA ALA A 49 9.71 19.72 -14.91
C ALA A 49 9.24 18.25 -14.85
N LEU A 50 8.60 17.82 -13.76
CA LEU A 50 8.00 16.49 -13.67
C LEU A 50 6.74 16.43 -14.52
N ASP A 51 6.71 15.48 -15.46
CA ASP A 51 5.55 15.19 -16.30
C ASP A 51 4.84 13.93 -15.79
N GLY A 52 3.95 14.13 -14.82
CA GLY A 52 3.14 13.06 -14.22
C GLY A 52 3.81 12.26 -13.10
N PHE A 53 3.02 11.38 -12.50
CA PHE A 53 3.43 10.50 -11.39
C PHE A 53 2.82 9.12 -11.60
N ASP A 54 3.56 8.06 -11.26
CA ASP A 54 2.96 6.74 -11.08
C ASP A 54 2.19 6.74 -9.75
N ALA A 55 0.86 6.68 -9.84
CA ALA A 55 -0.05 6.58 -8.71
C ALA A 55 -0.87 5.28 -8.78
N SER A 56 -0.30 4.25 -9.41
CA SER A 56 -0.94 2.98 -9.74
C SER A 56 -1.56 2.27 -8.53
N CYS A 57 -0.97 2.44 -7.34
CA CYS A 57 -1.51 1.91 -6.09
C CYS A 57 -2.77 2.63 -5.57
N PHE A 58 -3.07 3.83 -6.06
CA PHE A 58 -4.21 4.65 -5.66
C PHE A 58 -5.30 4.72 -6.73
N ASP A 59 -4.93 4.90 -8.00
CA ASP A 59 -5.87 5.04 -9.12
C ASP A 59 -6.02 3.76 -9.96
N GLY A 60 -5.20 2.74 -9.70
CA GLY A 60 -5.21 1.50 -10.46
C GLY A 60 -4.66 1.63 -11.89
N VAL A 61 -4.08 2.78 -12.26
CA VAL A 61 -3.52 3.04 -13.59
C VAL A 61 -2.01 2.76 -13.55
N TYR A 62 -1.64 1.63 -14.14
CA TYR A 62 -0.24 1.21 -14.25
C TYR A 62 0.40 1.78 -15.50
N VAL A 63 1.44 2.59 -15.34
CA VAL A 63 2.07 3.32 -16.46
C VAL A 63 2.67 2.41 -17.54
N THR A 64 3.03 1.17 -17.19
CA THR A 64 3.61 0.21 -18.14
C THR A 64 2.57 -0.45 -19.05
N GLY A 65 1.27 -0.34 -18.74
CA GLY A 65 0.17 -0.83 -19.60
C GLY A 65 0.06 -2.35 -19.76
N ASP A 66 1.02 -3.11 -19.23
CA ASP A 66 1.09 -4.57 -19.26
C ASP A 66 0.59 -5.22 -17.96
N VAL A 67 0.25 -4.41 -16.95
CA VAL A 67 -0.25 -4.91 -15.67
C VAL A 67 -1.75 -5.13 -15.74
N THR A 68 -2.14 -6.41 -15.78
CA THR A 68 -3.55 -6.82 -15.71
C THR A 68 -3.90 -7.29 -14.30
N ALA A 69 -5.21 -7.35 -14.00
CA ALA A 69 -5.69 -7.92 -12.74
C ALA A 69 -5.21 -9.37 -12.54
N GLU A 70 -5.06 -10.13 -13.62
CA GLU A 70 -4.53 -11.50 -13.60
C GLU A 70 -3.06 -11.54 -13.18
N THR A 71 -2.23 -10.63 -13.70
CA THR A 71 -0.83 -10.50 -13.30
C THR A 71 -0.70 -10.15 -11.83
N ILE A 72 -1.56 -9.25 -11.32
CA ILE A 72 -1.60 -8.88 -9.90
C ILE A 72 -2.00 -10.08 -9.04
N ALA A 73 -3.02 -10.84 -9.45
CA ALA A 73 -3.45 -12.04 -8.75
C ALA A 73 -2.33 -13.10 -8.71
N ALA A 74 -1.65 -13.35 -9.84
CA ALA A 74 -0.54 -14.30 -9.91
C ALA A 74 0.63 -13.90 -8.98
N MET A 75 0.96 -12.61 -8.90
CA MET A 75 1.99 -12.10 -7.98
C MET A 75 1.58 -12.25 -6.51
N ASN A 76 0.30 -12.03 -6.18
CA ASN A 76 -0.22 -12.22 -4.83
C ASN A 76 -0.21 -13.70 -4.42
N SER A 77 -0.58 -14.61 -5.31
CA SER A 77 -0.51 -16.06 -5.04
C SER A 77 0.92 -16.53 -4.78
N ALA A 78 1.89 -16.04 -5.57
CA ALA A 78 3.30 -16.37 -5.36
C ALA A 78 3.84 -15.88 -4.00
N ARG A 79 3.27 -14.79 -3.45
CA ARG A 79 3.57 -14.30 -2.09
C ARG A 79 2.98 -15.22 -1.01
N ALA A 80 1.75 -15.68 -1.18
CA ALA A 80 1.13 -16.63 -0.27
C ALA A 80 1.92 -17.95 -0.19
N ASP A 81 2.42 -18.44 -1.33
CA ASP A 81 3.23 -19.67 -1.40
C ASP A 81 4.61 -19.50 -0.74
N THR A 82 5.23 -18.32 -0.85
CA THR A 82 6.51 -18.03 -0.16
C THR A 82 6.34 -17.83 1.35
N MET A 83 5.21 -17.26 1.80
CA MET A 83 4.85 -17.21 3.22
C MET A 83 4.52 -18.61 3.78
N GLY A 84 3.92 -19.50 2.98
CA GLY A 84 3.55 -20.86 3.38
C GLY A 84 4.73 -21.84 3.51
N ALA A 85 5.87 -21.55 2.89
CA ALA A 85 7.08 -22.38 2.96
C ALA A 85 8.00 -22.06 4.15
N SER A 86 7.65 -21.05 4.98
CA SER A 86 8.39 -20.66 6.18
C SER A 86 7.51 -20.74 7.44
N GLY A 87 6.72 -21.82 7.53
CA GLY A 87 6.01 -22.17 8.74
C GLY A 87 6.93 -22.84 9.75
N GLU A 88 7.52 -22.04 10.65
CA GLU A 88 7.72 -22.32 12.08
C GLU A 88 8.46 -21.13 12.73
N GLU A 89 7.94 -20.68 13.87
CA GLU A 89 8.48 -19.68 14.82
C GLU A 89 8.05 -18.20 14.71
N GLY A 90 7.13 -17.81 15.60
CA GLY A 90 7.30 -16.58 16.39
C GLY A 90 6.40 -15.39 16.03
N ASP A 91 5.66 -14.93 17.03
CA ASP A 91 4.94 -13.65 17.15
C ASP A 91 5.84 -12.40 17.02
N VAL A 92 6.60 -12.27 15.93
CA VAL A 92 7.43 -11.08 15.66
C VAL A 92 6.73 -10.15 14.69
N ASP A 93 5.96 -9.25 15.28
CA ASP A 93 5.66 -7.88 14.85
C ASP A 93 6.04 -7.57 13.40
N ALA A 94 5.01 -7.43 12.55
CA ALA A 94 5.12 -7.05 11.14
C ALA A 94 5.65 -5.61 10.92
N SER A 95 6.28 -4.98 11.91
CA SER A 95 6.94 -3.69 11.80
C SER A 95 8.42 -3.84 11.36
N ARG A 96 8.63 -4.29 10.10
CA ARG A 96 9.96 -4.16 9.45
C ARG A 96 10.38 -2.68 9.17
N LEU A 97 9.72 -1.72 9.80
CA LEU A 97 10.04 -0.28 9.81
C LEU A 97 9.99 0.34 11.24
N ALA A 98 10.10 -0.44 12.31
CA ALA A 98 10.30 0.14 13.63
C ALA A 98 11.72 0.72 13.76
N LEU A 99 11.84 2.04 13.62
CA LEU A 99 13.04 2.78 14.00
C LEU A 99 13.25 2.61 15.52
N PRO A 100 14.45 2.24 16.00
CA PRO A 100 14.72 2.21 17.43
C PRO A 100 14.62 3.63 18.00
N ASN A 101 13.84 3.77 19.08
CA ASN A 101 13.64 5.03 19.79
C ASN A 101 14.98 5.52 20.39
N PRO A 102 15.42 6.76 20.14
CA PRO A 102 16.75 7.25 20.51
C PRO A 102 17.02 7.42 22.02
N GLU A 103 16.11 7.04 22.92
CA GLU A 103 16.29 7.21 24.38
C GLU A 103 16.97 6.02 25.09
N GLN A 104 17.59 5.10 24.35
CA GLN A 104 18.45 4.07 24.94
C GLN A 104 19.84 4.08 24.28
N ALA A 105 20.63 5.12 24.60
CA ALA A 105 22.07 5.19 24.38
C ALA A 105 22.75 5.72 25.65
#